data_AF-A0AAV5R9R7-F1
#
_entry.id   AF-A0AAV5R9R7-F1
#
_cell.length_a   1.000
_cell.length_b   1.000
_cell.length_c   1.000
_cell.angle_alpha   90.00
_cell.angle_beta   90.00
_cell.angle_gamma   90.00
#
_symmetry.space_group_name_H-M   'P 1'
#
loop_
_entity.id
_entity.type
_entity.pdbx_description
1 polymer ?
#
loop_
_entity_poly.entity_id
_entity_poly.type
_entity_poly.pdbx_seq_one_letter_code
_entity_poly.pdbx_strand_id
1 'polypeptide(L)'
;MTEDNTYNIPLFQITDKSLLEQWKSPEKRIFSSIDIPSFKKSKAIENINGIITLICSNISLKNVPKGALDDKLVYFEKNSFEKPTEISGRKKPPVFDSDNDGDDKDIKEEYSPITVSILNILNEFQMLKDDTPPFAGPRRYGNLACRNWHDKITDKIDDILNNELKCYFYNDNDTDIDVIKENFEGFKKEIKYYLLGSFGSRERLDYGTGHELSFIAFLGCFIMINLINRHEFNGNEWLIILSKYYDFVKSLILTYTLEPAGSHGVWGLDDHFHLIYVFGACQLIDFNKLGNDEKIIDPRDNYSVLNFRMNLSPSSILNTETLREQRTKNLYYNAISFIRMVKKGPFKEHSPILFDVASTKNWEKVVKGMLKMYYGEVLSKFPVVQHFYFGGVFYPWIDCQNNSILPSSEGENLKDDNMMLKKSNSGSYSNRYQNEVNSTMSGSFSKRETDLNKLIGNRSNRGGNNDRFTEVTTKAPWSR
;
A
#
# COMPACT_ATOMS: atom_id res chain seq x y z
N MET A 1 12.57 7.33 -28.62
CA MET A 1 12.42 7.26 -27.16
C MET A 1 12.45 5.80 -26.78
N THR A 2 13.53 5.33 -26.14
CA THR A 2 13.63 3.95 -25.68
C THR A 2 12.62 3.75 -24.54
N GLU A 3 11.63 2.88 -24.73
CA GLU A 3 10.68 2.49 -23.70
C GLU A 3 11.45 1.92 -22.51
N ASP A 4 11.53 2.70 -21.44
CA ASP A 4 12.19 2.28 -20.21
C ASP A 4 11.24 1.37 -19.42
N ASN A 5 11.35 0.06 -19.66
CA ASN A 5 10.60 -1.02 -18.99
C ASN A 5 10.94 -1.19 -17.49
N THR A 6 11.53 -0.17 -16.85
CA THR A 6 12.05 -0.28 -15.47
C THR A 6 10.98 -0.68 -14.43
N TYR A 7 9.69 -0.42 -14.69
CA TYR A 7 8.59 -0.71 -13.77
C TYR A 7 7.49 -1.62 -14.34
N ASN A 8 7.51 -1.98 -15.62
CA ASN A 8 6.45 -2.74 -16.31
C ASN A 8 5.01 -2.21 -16.05
N ILE A 9 4.83 -0.90 -15.90
CA ILE A 9 3.49 -0.29 -15.76
C ILE A 9 3.02 0.16 -17.15
N PRO A 10 1.86 -0.31 -17.65
CA PRO A 10 1.34 0.11 -18.95
C PRO A 10 0.98 1.60 -18.95
N LEU A 11 0.99 2.20 -20.14
CA LEU A 11 0.56 3.59 -20.36
C LEU A 11 -0.60 3.61 -21.36
N PHE A 12 -1.72 4.16 -20.95
CA PHE A 12 -2.93 4.27 -21.76
C PHE A 12 -3.16 5.74 -22.11
N GLN A 13 -3.38 6.01 -23.39
CA GLN A 13 -3.73 7.34 -23.88
C GLN A 13 -5.25 7.49 -23.86
N ILE A 14 -5.77 8.51 -23.18
CA ILE A 14 -7.22 8.67 -23.02
C ILE A 14 -7.95 9.01 -24.32
N THR A 15 -7.21 9.36 -25.37
CA THR A 15 -7.71 9.57 -26.72
C THR A 15 -7.81 8.25 -27.52
N ASP A 16 -7.32 7.14 -26.98
CA ASP A 16 -7.37 5.84 -27.65
C ASP A 16 -8.80 5.28 -27.64
N LYS A 17 -9.38 5.13 -28.85
CA LYS A 17 -10.71 4.57 -29.06
C LYS A 17 -10.80 3.09 -28.69
N SER A 18 -9.67 2.36 -28.68
CA SER A 18 -9.64 0.95 -28.30
C SER A 18 -10.00 0.71 -26.83
N LEU A 19 -9.87 1.74 -25.98
CA LEU A 19 -10.20 1.65 -24.55
C LEU A 19 -11.71 1.58 -24.31
N LEU A 20 -12.53 2.14 -25.22
CA LEU A 20 -13.99 2.19 -25.08
C LEU A 20 -14.60 0.79 -24.87
N GLU A 21 -14.06 -0.22 -25.55
CA GLU A 21 -14.51 -1.62 -25.43
C GLU A 21 -13.87 -2.35 -24.23
N GLN A 22 -12.81 -1.79 -23.65
CA GLN A 22 -12.05 -2.40 -22.57
C GLN A 22 -12.58 -1.99 -21.20
N TRP A 23 -13.11 -0.78 -21.03
CA TRP A 23 -13.63 -0.30 -19.75
C TRP A 23 -14.75 -1.18 -19.21
N LYS A 24 -14.54 -1.76 -18.03
CA LYS A 24 -15.52 -2.62 -17.35
C LYS A 24 -15.59 -2.28 -15.89
N SER A 25 -16.77 -2.44 -15.29
CA SER A 25 -16.86 -2.43 -13.83
C SER A 25 -15.95 -3.53 -13.28
N PRO A 26 -15.12 -3.25 -12.26
CA PRO A 26 -14.29 -4.28 -11.68
C PRO A 26 -15.12 -5.46 -11.17
N GLU A 27 -14.72 -6.68 -11.52
CA GLU A 27 -15.45 -7.90 -11.18
C GLU A 27 -14.61 -8.84 -10.29
N LYS A 28 -15.30 -9.68 -9.51
CA LYS A 28 -14.65 -10.70 -8.70
C LYS A 28 -14.08 -11.81 -9.59
N ARG A 29 -12.83 -12.18 -9.36
CA ARG A 29 -12.16 -13.33 -10.02
C ARG A 29 -11.43 -14.27 -9.07
N ILE A 30 -11.26 -13.88 -7.80
CA ILE A 30 -10.68 -14.71 -6.76
C ILE A 30 -11.82 -15.17 -5.84
N PHE A 31 -12.33 -16.38 -6.06
CA PHE A 31 -13.42 -16.99 -5.30
C PHE A 31 -12.91 -18.03 -4.30
N SER A 32 -11.76 -18.65 -4.58
CA SER A 32 -11.13 -19.60 -3.68
C SER A 32 -9.59 -19.49 -3.68
N SER A 33 -8.94 -20.28 -2.84
CA SER A 33 -7.47 -20.36 -2.83
C SER A 33 -6.88 -20.92 -4.13
N ILE A 34 -7.68 -21.63 -4.95
CA ILE A 34 -7.29 -22.20 -6.24
C ILE A 34 -7.03 -21.10 -7.29
N ASP A 35 -7.59 -19.90 -7.12
CA ASP A 35 -7.40 -18.79 -8.05
C ASP A 35 -6.09 -18.02 -7.83
N ILE A 36 -5.42 -18.22 -6.69
CA ILE A 36 -4.20 -17.48 -6.34
C ILE A 36 -3.07 -17.70 -7.36
N PRO A 37 -2.79 -18.91 -7.87
CA PRO A 37 -1.86 -19.11 -8.97
C PRO A 37 -2.21 -18.33 -10.24
N SER A 38 -3.51 -18.20 -10.58
CA SER A 38 -3.95 -17.37 -11.71
C SER A 38 -3.67 -15.89 -11.43
N PHE A 39 -4.04 -15.38 -10.25
CA PHE A 39 -3.74 -14.00 -9.85
C PHE A 39 -2.24 -13.70 -9.98
N LYS A 40 -1.37 -14.62 -9.55
CA LYS A 40 0.09 -14.48 -9.63
C LYS A 40 0.67 -14.40 -11.04
N LYS A 41 -0.10 -14.79 -12.07
CA LYS A 41 0.26 -14.69 -13.49
C LYS A 41 -0.44 -13.54 -14.20
N SER A 42 -1.32 -12.82 -13.50
CA SER A 42 -2.12 -11.76 -14.11
C SER A 42 -1.31 -10.50 -14.39
N LYS A 43 -1.71 -9.74 -15.41
CA LYS A 43 -1.25 -8.36 -15.60
C LYS A 43 -1.57 -7.47 -14.40
N ALA A 44 -2.69 -7.73 -13.71
CA ALA A 44 -3.05 -7.00 -12.49
C ALA A 44 -1.95 -7.05 -11.42
N ILE A 45 -1.42 -8.23 -11.09
CA ILE A 45 -0.35 -8.33 -10.08
C ILE A 45 0.96 -7.71 -10.57
N GLU A 46 1.24 -7.78 -11.87
CA GLU A 46 2.41 -7.13 -12.47
C GLU A 46 2.33 -5.61 -12.32
N ASN A 47 1.18 -5.01 -12.64
CA ASN A 47 0.92 -3.59 -12.46
C ASN A 47 1.08 -3.19 -10.98
N ILE A 48 0.47 -3.94 -10.05
CA ILE A 48 0.59 -3.70 -8.59
C ILE A 48 2.07 -3.70 -8.15
N ASN A 49 2.84 -4.69 -8.58
CA ASN A 49 4.25 -4.80 -8.25
C ASN A 49 5.05 -3.62 -8.82
N GLY A 50 4.78 -3.24 -10.07
CA GLY A 50 5.40 -2.08 -10.72
C GLY A 50 5.17 -0.79 -9.95
N ILE A 51 3.93 -0.56 -9.51
CA ILE A 51 3.54 0.64 -8.73
C ILE A 51 4.25 0.67 -7.38
N ILE A 52 4.27 -0.45 -6.65
CA ILE A 52 4.96 -0.53 -5.35
C ILE A 52 6.46 -0.26 -5.51
N THR A 53 7.09 -0.87 -6.52
CA THR A 53 8.51 -0.64 -6.84
C THR A 53 8.78 0.83 -7.19
N LEU A 54 7.92 1.47 -7.98
CA LEU A 54 8.02 2.88 -8.33
C LEU A 54 7.97 3.78 -7.08
N ILE A 55 7.00 3.54 -6.19
CA ILE A 55 6.88 4.30 -4.94
C ILE A 55 8.15 4.10 -4.08
N CYS A 56 8.59 2.84 -3.89
CA CYS A 56 9.78 2.53 -3.09
C CYS A 56 11.05 3.23 -3.62
N SER A 57 11.23 3.23 -4.94
CA SER A 57 12.33 3.93 -5.59
C SER A 57 12.28 5.44 -5.36
N ASN A 58 11.11 6.06 -5.49
CA ASN A 58 10.98 7.51 -5.41
C ASN A 58 11.09 8.07 -4.00
N ILE A 59 10.66 7.33 -2.97
CA ILE A 59 10.71 7.76 -1.56
C ILE A 59 12.05 7.46 -0.87
N SER A 60 12.97 6.80 -1.56
CA SER A 60 14.29 6.45 -1.02
C SER A 60 15.06 7.68 -0.56
N LEU A 61 15.69 7.59 0.62
CA LEU A 61 16.48 8.67 1.23
C LEU A 61 15.73 10.00 1.36
N LYS A 62 14.42 9.95 1.63
CA LYS A 62 13.58 11.14 1.82
C LYS A 62 12.79 11.05 3.10
N ASN A 63 12.75 12.15 3.84
CA ASN A 63 11.84 12.32 4.96
C ASN A 63 10.46 12.72 4.46
N VAL A 64 9.45 12.36 5.23
CA VAL A 64 8.09 12.89 5.07
C VAL A 64 8.15 14.42 5.14
N PRO A 65 7.45 15.15 4.25
CA PRO A 65 7.38 16.61 4.30
C PRO A 65 6.90 17.12 5.66
N LYS A 66 7.45 18.25 6.10
CA LYS A 66 7.11 18.84 7.40
C LYS A 66 5.61 19.17 7.44
N GLY A 67 4.92 18.77 8.51
CA GLY A 67 3.48 19.01 8.66
C GLY A 67 2.57 18.06 7.87
N ALA A 68 3.13 17.13 7.09
CA ALA A 68 2.33 16.14 6.39
C ALA A 68 1.61 15.18 7.35
N LEU A 69 2.32 14.68 8.37
CA LEU A 69 1.80 13.79 9.40
C LEU A 69 1.29 14.54 10.63
N ASP A 70 0.10 14.16 11.12
CA ASP A 70 -0.48 14.63 12.37
C ASP A 70 0.06 13.85 13.57
N ASP A 71 0.90 14.52 14.35
CA ASP A 71 1.53 13.97 15.55
C ASP A 71 0.51 13.48 16.59
N LYS A 72 -0.69 14.09 16.64
CA LYS A 72 -1.73 13.75 17.63
C LYS A 72 -2.29 12.34 17.45
N LEU A 73 -2.26 11.82 16.22
CA LEU A 73 -2.75 10.48 15.91
C LEU A 73 -1.80 9.37 16.34
N VAL A 74 -0.59 9.70 16.78
CA VAL A 74 0.44 8.72 17.15
C VAL A 74 1.18 9.08 18.43
N TYR A 75 0.68 10.07 19.18
CA TYR A 75 1.33 10.55 20.39
C TYR A 75 1.16 9.56 21.56
N PHE A 76 2.28 9.15 22.17
CA PHE A 76 2.32 8.18 23.27
C PHE A 76 3.10 8.74 24.48
N GLU A 77 2.50 9.58 25.33
CA GLU A 77 3.06 9.92 26.65
C GLU A 77 2.15 9.51 27.82
N LYS A 78 2.75 9.44 29.02
CA LYS A 78 2.28 8.76 30.23
C LYS A 78 0.78 8.96 30.56
N ASN A 79 0.08 7.84 30.67
CA ASN A 79 -1.09 7.60 31.54
C ASN A 79 -2.44 8.26 31.25
N SER A 80 -2.81 8.61 30.02
CA SER A 80 -4.24 8.70 29.68
C SER A 80 -4.45 8.92 28.19
N PHE A 81 -5.05 7.94 27.52
CA PHE A 81 -5.92 8.26 26.40
C PHE A 81 -7.14 8.95 27.04
N GLU A 82 -7.09 10.28 27.20
CA GLU A 82 -8.32 11.03 27.42
C GLU A 82 -9.15 10.83 26.15
N LYS A 83 -10.32 10.19 26.29
CA LYS A 83 -11.34 10.26 25.23
C LYS A 83 -11.47 11.74 24.84
N PRO A 84 -11.67 12.09 23.57
CA PRO A 84 -11.95 13.46 23.20
C PRO A 84 -13.19 13.94 23.98
N THR A 85 -12.98 14.66 25.08
CA THR A 85 -14.01 15.45 25.74
C THR A 85 -14.37 16.56 24.78
N GLU A 86 -15.68 16.77 24.62
CA GLU A 86 -16.30 17.80 23.78
C GLU A 86 -15.46 19.08 23.77
N ILE A 87 -14.72 19.31 22.68
CA ILE A 87 -14.04 20.58 22.44
C ILE A 87 -15.12 21.54 21.96
N SER A 88 -15.81 22.18 22.91
CA SER A 88 -16.53 23.43 22.68
C SER A 88 -15.50 24.51 22.36
N GLY A 89 -15.14 24.61 21.08
CA GLY A 89 -14.10 25.50 20.60
C GLY A 89 -13.58 25.08 19.24
N ARG A 90 -14.47 24.94 18.25
CA ARG A 90 -14.10 24.71 16.86
C ARG A 90 -13.23 25.88 16.38
N LYS A 91 -11.91 25.69 16.33
CA LYS A 91 -11.16 26.20 15.17
C LYS A 91 -11.25 25.11 14.12
N LYS A 92 -11.90 25.44 12.99
CA LYS A 92 -11.89 24.60 11.79
C LYS A 92 -10.43 24.22 11.49
N PRO A 93 -10.10 22.94 11.22
CA PRO A 93 -8.93 22.62 10.41
C PRO A 93 -9.05 23.41 9.09
N PRO A 94 -7.94 23.80 8.43
CA PRO A 94 -8.02 24.60 7.21
C PRO A 94 -8.91 23.85 6.22
N VAL A 95 -10.06 24.43 5.94
CA VAL A 95 -10.81 24.13 4.73
C VAL A 95 -9.93 24.73 3.64
N PHE A 96 -9.59 23.95 2.61
CA PHE A 96 -8.97 24.47 1.39
C PHE A 96 -9.99 25.31 0.59
N ASP A 97 -10.69 26.23 1.26
CA ASP A 97 -11.57 27.22 0.68
C ASP A 97 -10.70 28.31 0.03
N SER A 98 -11.15 28.78 -1.13
CA SER A 98 -10.47 29.72 -2.03
C SER A 98 -10.11 31.09 -1.45
N ASP A 99 -10.40 31.39 -0.17
CA ASP A 99 -10.39 32.76 0.36
C ASP A 99 -9.73 32.92 1.76
N ASN A 100 -8.65 32.18 2.07
CA ASN A 100 -7.83 32.44 3.27
C ASN A 100 -6.35 32.68 2.92
N ASP A 101 -5.95 33.95 3.05
CA ASP A 101 -4.72 34.54 2.49
C ASP A 101 -3.43 34.39 3.33
N GLY A 102 -3.32 33.37 4.20
CA GLY A 102 -2.26 33.32 5.22
C GLY A 102 -1.29 32.13 5.18
N ASP A 103 -1.81 30.90 5.26
CA ASP A 103 -1.02 29.67 5.41
C ASP A 103 -1.24 28.64 4.25
N ASP A 104 -2.26 28.83 3.41
CA ASP A 104 -2.63 27.89 2.33
C ASP A 104 -1.95 28.17 0.98
N LYS A 105 -1.31 29.34 0.84
CA LYS A 105 -0.54 29.68 -0.37
C LYS A 105 0.70 28.78 -0.53
N ASP A 106 1.28 28.31 0.57
CA ASP A 106 2.52 27.52 0.56
C ASP A 106 2.32 26.08 0.07
N ILE A 107 1.13 25.48 0.21
CA ILE A 107 0.87 24.09 -0.22
C ILE A 107 0.54 24.02 -1.73
N LYS A 108 -0.15 25.02 -2.29
CA LYS A 108 -0.53 25.01 -3.72
C LYS A 108 0.65 25.29 -4.67
N GLU A 109 1.72 25.91 -4.20
CA GLU A 109 2.92 26.19 -5.00
C GLU A 109 3.96 25.04 -4.96
N GLU A 110 3.91 24.13 -3.97
CA GLU A 110 4.94 23.08 -3.78
C GLU A 110 4.63 21.74 -4.48
N TYR A 111 3.34 21.42 -4.71
CA TYR A 111 2.91 20.11 -5.22
C TYR A 111 2.25 20.21 -6.60
N SER A 112 2.34 19.14 -7.40
CA SER A 112 1.68 19.13 -8.72
C SER A 112 0.15 19.22 -8.58
N PRO A 113 -0.55 19.73 -9.62
CA PRO A 113 -2.00 19.83 -9.60
C PRO A 113 -2.69 18.48 -9.29
N ILE A 114 -2.17 17.37 -9.83
CA ILE A 114 -2.76 16.05 -9.57
C ILE A 114 -2.58 15.61 -8.11
N THR A 115 -1.44 15.94 -7.49
CA THR A 115 -1.23 15.71 -6.05
C THR A 115 -2.25 16.49 -5.23
N VAL A 116 -2.45 17.77 -5.53
CA VAL A 116 -3.46 18.61 -4.86
C VAL A 116 -4.87 18.01 -5.02
N SER A 117 -5.23 17.57 -6.22
CA SER A 117 -6.53 16.94 -6.48
C SER A 117 -6.75 15.65 -5.67
N ILE A 118 -5.74 14.79 -5.58
CA ILE A 118 -5.79 13.58 -4.74
C ILE A 118 -5.96 13.95 -3.25
N LEU A 119 -5.26 14.99 -2.78
CA LEU A 119 -5.38 15.46 -1.41
C LEU A 119 -6.76 16.07 -1.13
N ASN A 120 -7.36 16.79 -2.08
CA ASN A 120 -8.71 17.31 -1.98
C ASN A 120 -9.76 16.20 -1.87
N ILE A 121 -9.63 15.11 -2.65
CA ILE A 121 -10.49 13.93 -2.53
C ILE A 121 -10.44 13.36 -1.11
N LEU A 122 -9.23 13.21 -0.54
CA LEU A 122 -9.07 12.74 0.85
C LEU A 122 -9.67 13.73 1.86
N ASN A 123 -9.53 15.03 1.60
CA ASN A 123 -10.10 16.08 2.46
C ASN A 123 -11.65 16.07 2.45
N GLU A 124 -12.27 15.90 1.28
CA GLU A 124 -13.73 15.72 1.17
C GLU A 124 -14.21 14.52 1.99
N PHE A 125 -13.48 13.40 1.94
CA PHE A 125 -13.80 12.21 2.73
C PHE A 125 -13.67 12.45 4.23
N GLN A 126 -12.66 13.22 4.64
CA GLN A 126 -12.44 13.67 6.01
C GLN A 126 -13.56 14.62 6.47
N MET A 127 -14.01 15.57 5.64
CA MET A 127 -15.16 16.43 5.95
C MET A 127 -16.44 15.62 6.14
N LEU A 128 -16.69 14.64 5.27
CA LEU A 128 -17.84 13.73 5.41
C LEU A 128 -17.77 12.88 6.69
N LYS A 129 -16.56 12.51 7.13
CA LYS A 129 -16.33 11.83 8.41
C LYS A 129 -16.66 12.75 9.58
N ASP A 130 -16.22 14.01 9.53
CA ASP A 130 -16.48 14.99 10.59
C ASP A 130 -17.98 15.30 10.73
N ASP A 131 -18.71 15.29 9.62
CA ASP A 131 -20.17 15.37 9.56
C ASP A 131 -20.88 14.04 9.94
N THR A 132 -20.13 13.01 10.29
CA THR A 132 -20.64 11.68 10.68
C THR A 132 -20.04 11.23 12.01
N PRO A 133 -20.38 11.93 13.12
CA PRO A 133 -19.81 11.62 14.42
C PRO A 133 -20.17 10.19 14.86
N PRO A 134 -19.28 9.53 15.63
CA PRO A 134 -19.55 8.19 16.13
C PRO A 134 -20.77 8.21 17.06
N PHE A 135 -21.63 7.21 16.92
CA PHE A 135 -22.75 7.05 17.85
C PHE A 135 -22.25 6.80 19.28
N ALA A 136 -22.88 7.44 20.26
CA ALA A 136 -22.53 7.32 21.67
C ALA A 136 -22.84 5.93 22.27
N GLY A 137 -22.26 5.67 23.45
CA GLY A 137 -22.51 4.47 24.26
C GLY A 137 -21.42 3.38 24.16
N PRO A 138 -21.40 2.42 25.12
CA PRO A 138 -20.47 1.32 25.10
C PRO A 138 -20.77 0.37 23.95
N ARG A 139 -19.73 -0.08 23.24
CA ARG A 139 -19.85 -1.02 22.11
C ARG A 139 -18.74 -2.04 22.17
N ARG A 140 -19.04 -3.25 21.71
CA ARG A 140 -18.08 -4.37 21.64
C ARG A 140 -17.39 -4.47 20.28
N TYR A 141 -18.06 -4.03 19.23
CA TYR A 141 -17.63 -4.08 17.82
C TYR A 141 -17.57 -2.66 17.23
N GLY A 142 -17.17 -2.55 15.96
CA GLY A 142 -17.08 -1.28 15.23
C GLY A 142 -18.35 -0.40 15.31
N ASN A 143 -18.14 0.90 15.23
CA ASN A 143 -19.20 1.90 15.32
C ASN A 143 -20.00 1.95 14.01
N LEU A 144 -21.30 1.64 14.09
CA LEU A 144 -22.22 1.68 12.95
C LEU A 144 -22.29 3.02 12.21
N ALA A 145 -21.86 4.14 12.82
CA ALA A 145 -21.76 5.43 12.12
C ALA A 145 -20.81 5.36 10.90
N CYS A 146 -19.85 4.42 10.91
CA CYS A 146 -19.01 4.15 9.75
C CYS A 146 -19.81 3.71 8.52
N ARG A 147 -20.94 3.00 8.69
CA ARG A 147 -21.82 2.65 7.56
C ARG A 147 -22.42 3.88 6.91
N ASN A 148 -22.91 4.80 7.73
CA ASN A 148 -23.45 6.08 7.26
C ASN A 148 -22.37 6.91 6.56
N TRP A 149 -21.12 6.85 7.04
CA TRP A 149 -20.00 7.52 6.38
C TRP A 149 -19.71 6.88 5.01
N HIS A 150 -19.65 5.55 4.93
CA HIS A 150 -19.50 4.83 3.67
C HIS A 150 -20.65 5.11 2.68
N ASP A 151 -21.89 5.22 3.16
CA ASP A 151 -23.04 5.61 2.33
C ASP A 151 -22.85 7.02 1.76
N LYS A 152 -22.50 7.99 2.61
CA LYS A 152 -22.25 9.38 2.19
C LYS A 152 -21.13 9.48 1.14
N ILE A 153 -20.00 8.78 1.31
CA ILE A 153 -18.93 8.81 0.30
C ILE A 153 -19.41 8.15 -1.00
N THR A 154 -20.18 7.06 -0.93
CA THR A 154 -20.68 6.35 -2.12
C THR A 154 -21.66 7.20 -2.91
N ASP A 155 -22.51 7.96 -2.22
CA ASP A 155 -23.48 8.86 -2.83
C ASP A 155 -22.81 10.06 -3.52
N LYS A 156 -21.71 10.59 -2.96
CA LYS A 156 -21.02 11.79 -3.46
C LYS A 156 -19.84 11.52 -4.40
N ILE A 157 -19.41 10.27 -4.54
CA ILE A 157 -18.14 9.94 -5.20
C ILE A 157 -18.07 10.40 -6.66
N ASP A 158 -19.17 10.34 -7.41
CA ASP A 158 -19.16 10.75 -8.81
C ASP A 158 -18.98 12.27 -8.93
N ASP A 159 -19.59 13.05 -8.03
CA ASP A 159 -19.41 14.51 -7.97
C ASP A 159 -17.99 14.88 -7.56
N ILE A 160 -17.43 14.20 -6.55
CA ILE A 160 -16.06 14.42 -6.08
C ILE A 160 -15.06 14.14 -7.22
N LEU A 161 -15.19 13.01 -7.92
CA LEU A 161 -14.30 12.67 -9.04
C LEU A 161 -14.49 13.63 -10.23
N ASN A 162 -15.71 14.09 -10.51
CA ASN A 162 -15.95 15.08 -11.55
C ASN A 162 -15.29 16.42 -11.23
N ASN A 163 -15.42 16.90 -9.99
CA ASN A 163 -14.87 18.19 -9.57
C ASN A 163 -13.34 18.20 -9.63
N GLU A 164 -12.71 17.13 -9.14
CA GLU A 164 -11.25 17.08 -9.01
C GLU A 164 -10.56 16.60 -10.29
N LEU A 165 -11.17 15.73 -11.10
CA LEU A 165 -10.44 15.05 -12.18
C LEU A 165 -10.84 15.47 -13.59
N LYS A 166 -12.05 15.99 -13.83
CA LYS A 166 -12.55 16.26 -15.18
C LYS A 166 -11.63 17.17 -16.01
N CYS A 167 -11.04 18.19 -15.37
CA CYS A 167 -10.17 19.17 -16.03
C CYS A 167 -8.89 18.58 -16.61
N TYR A 168 -8.46 17.40 -16.14
CA TYR A 168 -7.29 16.69 -16.69
C TYR A 168 -7.59 15.89 -17.94
N PHE A 169 -8.87 15.64 -18.23
CA PHE A 169 -9.29 14.77 -19.32
C PHE A 169 -9.69 15.60 -20.53
N TYR A 170 -10.54 16.61 -20.34
CA TYR A 170 -11.02 17.41 -21.45
C TYR A 170 -11.41 18.83 -21.07
N ASN A 171 -11.32 19.69 -22.07
CA ASN A 171 -11.94 21.00 -22.15
C ASN A 171 -12.94 21.05 -23.31
N ASP A 172 -13.89 21.98 -23.29
CA ASP A 172 -14.96 22.06 -24.30
C ASP A 172 -14.47 22.28 -25.75
N ASN A 173 -13.19 22.56 -25.95
CA ASN A 173 -12.57 22.82 -27.26
C ASN A 173 -11.76 21.65 -27.82
N ASP A 174 -11.73 20.48 -27.17
CA ASP A 174 -10.90 19.36 -27.63
C ASP A 174 -11.44 18.69 -28.90
N THR A 175 -10.53 18.29 -29.78
CA THR A 175 -10.83 17.38 -30.89
C THR A 175 -11.12 15.98 -30.35
N ASP A 176 -12.12 15.28 -30.90
CA ASP A 176 -12.61 13.98 -30.42
C ASP A 176 -13.19 13.98 -28.99
N ILE A 177 -13.79 15.10 -28.57
CA ILE A 177 -14.39 15.30 -27.24
C ILE A 177 -15.32 14.16 -26.79
N ASP A 178 -16.09 13.56 -27.69
CA ASP A 178 -17.02 12.46 -27.35
C ASP A 178 -16.28 11.21 -26.88
N VAL A 179 -15.18 10.85 -27.54
CA VAL A 179 -14.33 9.71 -27.17
C VAL A 179 -13.68 9.96 -25.81
N ILE A 180 -13.16 11.18 -25.60
CA ILE A 180 -12.48 11.52 -24.35
C ILE A 180 -13.48 11.52 -23.18
N LYS A 181 -14.69 12.04 -23.38
CA LYS A 181 -15.77 11.98 -22.39
C LYS A 181 -16.13 10.54 -22.05
N GLU A 182 -16.30 9.67 -23.04
CA GLU A 182 -16.64 8.28 -22.82
C GLU A 182 -15.50 7.51 -22.11
N ASN A 183 -14.25 7.78 -22.49
CA ASN A 183 -13.08 7.24 -21.80
C ASN A 183 -12.95 7.76 -20.35
N PHE A 184 -13.34 9.01 -20.07
CA PHE A 184 -13.40 9.53 -18.70
C PHE A 184 -14.48 8.83 -17.87
N GLU A 185 -15.66 8.53 -18.44
CA GLU A 185 -16.68 7.74 -17.76
C GLU A 185 -16.21 6.29 -17.50
N GLY A 186 -15.51 5.69 -18.46
CA GLY A 186 -14.86 4.39 -18.31
C GLY A 186 -13.79 4.38 -17.20
N PHE A 187 -12.93 5.40 -17.20
CA PHE A 187 -11.94 5.64 -16.14
C PHE A 187 -12.59 5.73 -14.76
N LYS A 188 -13.63 6.57 -14.61
CA LYS A 188 -14.37 6.74 -13.34
C LYS A 188 -14.96 5.42 -12.86
N LYS A 189 -15.50 4.61 -13.77
CA LYS A 189 -16.11 3.30 -13.46
C LYS A 189 -15.12 2.35 -12.77
N GLU A 190 -13.86 2.32 -13.20
CA GLU A 190 -12.83 1.49 -12.56
C GLU A 190 -12.22 2.15 -11.31
N ILE A 191 -11.79 3.42 -11.40
CA ILE A 191 -11.06 4.07 -10.30
C ILE A 191 -11.90 4.21 -9.02
N LYS A 192 -13.23 4.42 -9.17
CA LYS A 192 -14.19 4.50 -8.06
C LYS A 192 -14.17 3.25 -7.19
N TYR A 193 -14.03 2.06 -7.78
CA TYR A 193 -13.97 0.80 -7.04
C TYR A 193 -12.74 0.76 -6.12
N TYR A 194 -11.56 1.06 -6.66
CA TYR A 194 -10.31 1.02 -5.90
C TYR A 194 -10.28 2.10 -4.81
N LEU A 195 -10.78 3.30 -5.11
CA LEU A 195 -10.89 4.38 -4.13
C LEU A 195 -11.84 4.02 -2.97
N LEU A 196 -13.08 3.59 -3.26
CA LEU A 196 -14.03 3.22 -2.22
C LEU A 196 -13.56 1.99 -1.41
N GLY A 197 -12.85 1.07 -2.05
CA GLY A 197 -12.24 -0.09 -1.41
C GLY A 197 -11.06 0.24 -0.48
N SER A 198 -10.57 1.48 -0.47
CA SER A 198 -9.36 1.87 0.26
C SER A 198 -9.57 2.11 1.77
N PHE A 199 -10.80 2.24 2.25
CA PHE A 199 -11.06 2.80 3.59
C PHE A 199 -11.78 1.85 4.56
N GLY A 200 -11.71 0.54 4.30
CA GLY A 200 -12.32 -0.49 5.15
C GLY A 200 -13.63 -1.04 4.59
N SER A 201 -14.20 -2.00 5.31
CA SER A 201 -15.46 -2.64 4.94
C SER A 201 -16.64 -1.98 5.63
N ARG A 202 -17.58 -1.45 4.84
CA ARG A 202 -18.89 -0.99 5.31
C ARG A 202 -19.63 -2.04 6.13
N GLU A 203 -19.68 -3.29 5.65
CA GLU A 203 -20.48 -4.33 6.30
C GLU A 203 -19.83 -4.86 7.57
N ARG A 204 -18.53 -5.15 7.50
CA ARG A 204 -17.79 -5.79 8.59
C ARG A 204 -17.24 -4.80 9.62
N LEU A 205 -17.16 -3.51 9.27
CA LEU A 205 -16.58 -2.46 10.12
C LEU A 205 -15.12 -2.78 10.49
N ASP A 206 -14.39 -3.29 9.51
CA ASP A 206 -13.00 -3.67 9.64
C ASP A 206 -12.12 -2.92 8.63
N TYR A 207 -10.82 -2.84 8.90
CA TYR A 207 -9.81 -2.33 7.98
C TYR A 207 -8.56 -3.22 8.05
N GLY A 208 -7.84 -3.38 6.92
CA GLY A 208 -6.64 -4.20 6.85
C GLY A 208 -5.89 -4.04 5.53
N THR A 209 -4.91 -4.92 5.31
CA THR A 209 -3.94 -4.81 4.20
C THR A 209 -4.56 -4.92 2.80
N GLY A 210 -5.73 -5.55 2.64
CA GLY A 210 -6.47 -5.55 1.37
C GLY A 210 -7.02 -4.17 0.97
N HIS A 211 -7.37 -3.35 1.96
CA HIS A 211 -7.81 -1.97 1.76
C HIS A 211 -6.60 -1.06 1.45
N GLU A 212 -5.48 -1.26 2.16
CA GLU A 212 -4.19 -0.62 1.85
C GLU A 212 -3.76 -0.90 0.41
N LEU A 213 -3.88 -2.15 -0.05
CA LEU A 213 -3.64 -2.53 -1.45
C LEU A 213 -4.57 -1.79 -2.42
N SER A 214 -5.84 -1.60 -2.08
CA SER A 214 -6.81 -0.89 -2.92
C SER A 214 -6.42 0.59 -3.09
N PHE A 215 -5.84 1.22 -2.07
CA PHE A 215 -5.33 2.59 -2.18
C PHE A 215 -4.13 2.69 -3.12
N ILE A 216 -3.20 1.73 -3.05
CA ILE A 216 -2.10 1.67 -4.01
C ILE A 216 -2.61 1.43 -5.43
N ALA A 217 -3.65 0.60 -5.58
CA ALA A 217 -4.27 0.38 -6.87
C ALA A 217 -4.93 1.66 -7.43
N PHE A 218 -5.59 2.44 -6.57
CA PHE A 218 -6.12 3.76 -6.90
C PHE A 218 -5.02 4.72 -7.38
N LEU A 219 -3.89 4.81 -6.69
CA LEU A 219 -2.75 5.62 -7.13
C LEU A 219 -2.17 5.14 -8.47
N GLY A 220 -2.16 3.82 -8.67
CA GLY A 220 -1.75 3.18 -9.92
C GLY A 220 -2.56 3.59 -11.14
N CYS A 221 -3.87 3.86 -10.97
CA CYS A 221 -4.73 4.32 -12.05
C CYS A 221 -4.18 5.62 -12.67
N PHE A 222 -3.77 6.60 -11.85
CA PHE A 222 -3.21 7.86 -12.35
C PHE A 222 -1.87 7.70 -13.05
N ILE A 223 -1.05 6.74 -12.63
CA ILE A 223 0.21 6.42 -13.33
C ILE A 223 -0.09 5.85 -14.71
N MET A 224 -1.05 4.92 -14.80
CA MET A 224 -1.37 4.20 -16.02
C MET A 224 -2.02 5.08 -17.10
N ILE A 225 -2.63 6.22 -16.75
CA ILE A 225 -3.10 7.24 -17.72
C ILE A 225 -2.19 8.48 -17.81
N ASN A 226 -0.97 8.39 -17.27
CA ASN A 226 0.04 9.46 -17.28
C ASN A 226 -0.32 10.77 -16.56
N LEU A 227 -1.36 10.80 -15.71
CA LEU A 227 -1.61 11.97 -14.85
C LEU A 227 -0.54 12.08 -13.77
N ILE A 228 -0.05 10.93 -13.27
CA ILE A 228 1.19 10.85 -12.52
C ILE A 228 2.29 10.38 -13.48
N ASN A 229 3.17 11.31 -13.88
CA ASN A 229 4.34 10.96 -14.70
C ASN A 229 5.36 10.19 -13.84
N ARG A 230 5.48 8.88 -14.07
CA ARG A 230 6.40 7.99 -13.32
C ARG A 230 7.89 8.39 -13.34
N HIS A 231 8.30 9.28 -14.24
CA HIS A 231 9.68 9.75 -14.34
C HIS A 231 9.92 11.08 -13.62
N GLU A 232 8.89 11.89 -13.44
CA GLU A 232 8.98 13.25 -12.88
C GLU A 232 8.37 13.36 -11.48
N PHE A 233 7.39 12.51 -11.17
CA PHE A 233 6.67 12.54 -9.91
C PHE A 233 7.59 12.14 -8.76
N ASN A 234 7.89 13.11 -7.91
CA ASN A 234 9.00 12.99 -6.98
C ASN A 234 8.58 12.37 -5.63
N GLY A 235 9.56 11.93 -4.84
CA GLY A 235 9.27 11.28 -3.56
C GLY A 235 8.54 12.13 -2.52
N ASN A 236 8.60 13.47 -2.58
CA ASN A 236 7.86 14.32 -1.64
C ASN A 236 6.36 14.25 -1.94
N GLU A 237 5.98 14.22 -3.22
CA GLU A 237 4.59 14.05 -3.66
C GLU A 237 4.02 12.69 -3.22
N TRP A 238 4.80 11.62 -3.38
CA TRP A 238 4.42 10.30 -2.85
C TRP A 238 4.23 10.33 -1.33
N LEU A 239 5.17 10.94 -0.60
CA LEU A 239 5.15 10.95 0.86
C LEU A 239 4.02 11.82 1.43
N ILE A 240 3.65 12.95 0.81
CA ILE A 240 2.50 13.74 1.27
C ILE A 240 1.18 12.97 1.08
N ILE A 241 0.99 12.33 -0.08
CA ILE A 241 -0.22 11.53 -0.37
C ILE A 241 -0.33 10.36 0.62
N LEU A 242 0.75 9.59 0.78
CA LEU A 242 0.78 8.45 1.70
C LEU A 242 0.56 8.90 3.15
N SER A 243 1.17 10.01 3.57
CA SER A 243 1.00 10.54 4.94
C SER A 243 -0.45 10.89 5.23
N LYS A 244 -1.10 11.65 4.33
CA LYS A 244 -2.51 12.03 4.49
C LYS A 244 -3.44 10.82 4.45
N TYR A 245 -3.17 9.84 3.59
CA TYR A 245 -3.90 8.56 3.59
C TYR A 245 -3.79 7.84 4.94
N TYR A 246 -2.56 7.61 5.43
CA TYR A 246 -2.38 6.84 6.67
C TYR A 246 -2.93 7.57 7.89
N ASP A 247 -2.87 8.89 7.95
CA ASP A 247 -3.49 9.64 9.04
C ASP A 247 -5.01 9.58 8.97
N PHE A 248 -5.57 9.70 7.77
CA PHE A 248 -7.02 9.55 7.61
C PHE A 248 -7.50 8.15 8.03
N VAL A 249 -6.80 7.09 7.63
CA VAL A 249 -7.15 5.73 8.04
C VAL A 249 -7.00 5.53 9.55
N LYS A 250 -5.92 6.02 10.19
CA LYS A 250 -5.79 5.97 11.65
C LYS A 250 -6.95 6.71 12.33
N SER A 251 -7.33 7.87 11.81
CA SER A 251 -8.49 8.65 12.27
C SER A 251 -9.80 7.85 12.16
N LEU A 252 -10.02 7.12 11.07
CA LEU A 252 -11.17 6.21 10.91
C LEU A 252 -11.14 5.05 11.93
N ILE A 253 -10.00 4.36 12.06
CA ILE A 253 -9.80 3.26 13.03
C ILE A 253 -10.14 3.73 14.44
N LEU A 254 -9.64 4.89 14.87
CA LEU A 254 -9.88 5.42 16.21
C LEU A 254 -11.33 5.91 16.37
N THR A 255 -11.85 6.66 15.41
CA THR A 255 -13.19 7.29 15.51
C THR A 255 -14.30 6.25 15.50
N TYR A 256 -14.19 5.26 14.62
CA TYR A 256 -15.20 4.22 14.46
C TYR A 256 -14.83 2.89 15.12
N THR A 257 -13.69 2.81 15.80
CA THR A 257 -13.25 1.58 16.49
C THR A 257 -13.24 0.38 15.54
N LEU A 258 -12.64 0.56 14.36
CA LEU A 258 -12.64 -0.46 13.31
C LEU A 258 -11.85 -1.68 13.77
N GLU A 259 -12.36 -2.86 13.41
CA GLU A 259 -11.68 -4.12 13.72
C GLU A 259 -10.55 -4.40 12.72
N PRO A 260 -9.52 -5.16 13.13
CA PRO A 260 -8.49 -5.64 12.21
C PRO A 260 -9.05 -6.67 11.20
N ALA A 261 -9.03 -6.35 9.90
CA ALA A 261 -9.49 -7.25 8.84
C ALA A 261 -8.41 -8.28 8.50
N GLY A 262 -8.70 -9.56 8.70
CA GLY A 262 -7.76 -10.64 8.39
C GLY A 262 -6.52 -10.68 9.28
N SER A 263 -6.56 -10.01 10.45
CA SER A 263 -5.45 -10.01 11.39
C SER A 263 -5.18 -11.42 11.93
N HIS A 264 -3.90 -11.73 12.06
CA HIS A 264 -3.42 -12.93 12.74
C HIS A 264 -3.05 -12.64 14.21
N GLY A 265 -3.44 -11.47 14.75
CA GLY A 265 -3.09 -11.01 16.08
C GLY A 265 -1.57 -10.92 16.23
N VAL A 266 -1.03 -11.54 17.28
CA VAL A 266 0.43 -11.61 17.53
C VAL A 266 1.22 -12.32 16.43
N TRP A 267 0.55 -13.04 15.52
CA TRP A 267 1.16 -13.74 14.39
C TRP A 267 1.14 -12.92 13.10
N GLY A 268 0.56 -11.70 13.13
CA GLY A 268 0.63 -10.73 12.03
C GLY A 268 1.74 -9.71 12.26
N LEU A 269 2.16 -9.03 11.18
CA LEU A 269 3.12 -7.92 11.29
C LEU A 269 2.55 -6.78 12.13
N ASP A 270 1.31 -6.42 11.83
CA ASP A 270 0.50 -5.36 12.42
C ASP A 270 -0.97 -5.74 12.26
N ASP A 271 -1.87 -5.08 12.98
CA ASP A 271 -3.29 -5.36 12.91
C ASP A 271 -3.92 -4.89 11.59
N HIS A 272 -3.43 -3.77 11.03
CA HIS A 272 -4.08 -3.03 9.96
C HIS A 272 -3.19 -2.83 8.73
N PHE A 273 -1.87 -2.65 8.91
CA PHE A 273 -0.97 -2.14 7.87
C PHE A 273 0.18 -3.08 7.52
N HIS A 274 0.66 -3.03 6.28
CA HIS A 274 1.92 -3.67 5.89
C HIS A 274 2.81 -2.72 5.10
N LEU A 275 2.24 -2.04 4.10
CA LEU A 275 3.01 -1.19 3.20
C LEU A 275 3.57 0.06 3.89
N ILE A 276 2.95 0.56 4.95
CA ILE A 276 3.54 1.65 5.75
C ILE A 276 4.94 1.31 6.26
N TYR A 277 5.18 0.04 6.62
CA TYR A 277 6.49 -0.46 7.06
C TYR A 277 7.46 -0.65 5.89
N VAL A 278 6.96 -1.15 4.74
CA VAL A 278 7.77 -1.24 3.52
C VAL A 278 8.26 0.15 3.12
N PHE A 279 7.33 1.11 2.97
CA PHE A 279 7.65 2.45 2.53
C PHE A 279 8.53 3.21 3.53
N GLY A 280 8.22 3.11 4.82
CA GLY A 280 9.04 3.73 5.86
C GLY A 280 10.46 3.16 5.95
N ALA A 281 10.64 1.86 5.71
CA ALA A 281 11.98 1.27 5.61
C ALA A 281 12.70 1.71 4.32
N CYS A 282 11.98 1.85 3.19
CA CYS A 282 12.54 2.37 1.94
C CYS A 282 13.06 3.81 2.08
N GLN A 283 12.41 4.66 2.89
CA GLN A 283 12.92 6.01 3.19
C GLN A 283 14.35 6.01 3.75
N LEU A 284 14.79 4.92 4.40
CA LEU A 284 16.08 4.81 5.11
C LEU A 284 17.17 4.09 4.30
N ILE A 285 16.91 3.77 3.03
CA ILE A 285 17.86 3.08 2.15
C ILE A 285 17.91 3.73 0.76
N ASP A 286 18.96 3.43 0.01
CA ASP A 286 18.97 3.61 -1.44
C ASP A 286 18.35 2.37 -2.11
N PHE A 287 17.03 2.41 -2.37
CA PHE A 287 16.31 1.27 -2.95
C PHE A 287 16.83 0.90 -4.35
N ASN A 288 17.39 1.85 -5.10
CA ASN A 288 17.89 1.58 -6.46
C ASN A 288 19.15 0.71 -6.46
N LYS A 289 19.85 0.61 -5.33
CA LYS A 289 21.03 -0.25 -5.14
C LYS A 289 20.69 -1.59 -4.46
N LEU A 290 19.43 -1.79 -4.06
CA LEU A 290 19.02 -2.99 -3.35
C LEU A 290 19.19 -4.24 -4.24
N GLY A 291 20.06 -5.17 -3.82
CA GLY A 291 20.32 -6.41 -4.58
C GLY A 291 21.46 -6.33 -5.59
N ASN A 292 22.06 -5.15 -5.79
CA ASN A 292 23.24 -4.96 -6.63
C ASN A 292 24.50 -4.92 -5.75
N ASP A 293 24.82 -6.05 -5.10
CA ASP A 293 25.97 -6.16 -4.18
C ASP A 293 27.32 -5.94 -4.92
N GLU A 294 27.34 -6.05 -6.25
CA GLU A 294 28.55 -5.93 -7.10
C GLU A 294 28.79 -4.53 -7.69
N LYS A 295 27.87 -3.56 -7.53
CA LYS A 295 28.01 -2.19 -8.09
C LYS A 295 28.09 -1.13 -7.00
N ILE A 296 29.03 -1.25 -6.06
CA ILE A 296 29.51 -0.08 -5.32
C ILE A 296 30.49 0.64 -6.24
N ILE A 297 29.98 1.56 -7.06
CA ILE A 297 30.76 2.30 -8.06
C ILE A 297 31.61 3.40 -7.38
N ASP A 298 31.16 3.90 -6.22
CA ASP A 298 31.84 4.97 -5.47
C ASP A 298 31.63 4.82 -3.94
N PRO A 299 32.69 4.81 -3.12
CA PRO A 299 32.56 4.83 -1.66
C PRO A 299 31.69 5.97 -1.10
N ARG A 300 31.65 7.14 -1.76
CA ARG A 300 30.84 8.33 -1.39
C ARG A 300 29.35 8.06 -1.31
N ASP A 301 28.86 7.13 -2.12
CA ASP A 301 27.46 6.73 -2.15
C ASP A 301 27.01 6.00 -0.87
N ASN A 302 27.91 5.25 -0.23
CA ASN A 302 27.61 4.65 1.06
C ASN A 302 27.58 5.70 2.18
N TYR A 303 28.42 6.73 2.08
CA TYR A 303 28.44 7.80 3.08
C TYR A 303 27.15 8.63 3.07
N SER A 304 26.56 8.92 1.90
CA SER A 304 25.29 9.69 1.83
C SER A 304 24.14 8.95 2.52
N VAL A 305 24.00 7.64 2.27
CA VAL A 305 23.01 6.79 2.95
C VAL A 305 23.28 6.75 4.45
N LEU A 306 24.52 6.47 4.87
CA LEU A 306 24.89 6.40 6.29
C LEU A 306 24.67 7.71 7.03
N ASN A 307 24.94 8.84 6.39
CA ASN A 307 24.68 10.16 6.94
C ASN A 307 23.18 10.44 7.05
N PHE A 308 22.39 10.07 6.04
CA PHE A 308 20.93 10.27 6.06
C PHE A 308 20.27 9.52 7.23
N ARG A 309 20.64 8.25 7.44
CA ARG A 309 20.09 7.42 8.53
C ARG A 309 20.97 7.37 9.78
N MET A 310 21.81 8.39 10.03
CA MET A 310 22.76 8.35 11.13
C MET A 310 22.04 8.05 12.46
N ASN A 311 22.53 7.04 13.18
CA ASN A 311 21.94 6.50 14.43
C ASN A 311 20.54 5.86 14.30
N LEU A 312 20.03 5.68 13.09
CA LEU A 312 18.77 4.98 12.83
C LEU A 312 19.06 3.55 12.36
N SER A 313 19.33 2.64 13.30
CA SER A 313 19.36 1.20 13.04
C SER A 313 17.95 0.59 13.16
N PRO A 314 17.70 -0.64 12.66
CA PRO A 314 16.41 -1.32 12.89
C PRO A 314 16.05 -1.42 14.38
N SER A 315 17.03 -1.61 15.27
CA SER A 315 16.79 -1.66 16.72
C SER A 315 16.33 -0.34 17.34
N SER A 316 16.57 0.80 16.67
CA SER A 316 16.19 2.12 17.17
C SER A 316 14.67 2.35 17.20
N ILE A 317 13.86 1.53 16.50
CA ILE A 317 12.39 1.56 16.63
C ILE A 317 11.90 1.22 18.04
N LEU A 318 12.75 0.60 18.87
CA LEU A 318 12.44 0.30 20.26
C LEU A 318 12.81 1.46 21.19
N ASN A 319 13.59 2.44 20.73
CA ASN A 319 13.97 3.60 21.50
C ASN A 319 12.86 4.66 21.48
N THR A 320 12.38 5.02 22.68
CA THR A 320 11.29 5.99 22.84
C THR A 320 11.63 7.38 22.32
N GLU A 321 12.86 7.86 22.52
CA GLU A 321 13.27 9.19 22.08
C GLU A 321 13.40 9.25 20.56
N THR A 322 14.03 8.24 19.95
CA THR A 322 14.10 8.12 18.49
C THR A 322 12.70 8.08 17.88
N LEU A 323 11.75 7.35 18.47
CA LEU A 323 10.36 7.36 17.99
C LEU A 323 9.74 8.75 18.04
N ARG A 324 9.90 9.51 19.13
CA ARG A 324 9.40 10.89 19.23
C ARG A 324 9.95 11.78 18.13
N GLU A 325 11.26 11.69 17.87
CA GLU A 325 11.93 12.54 16.88
C GLU A 325 11.61 12.18 15.42
N GLN A 326 11.30 10.91 15.15
CA GLN A 326 11.17 10.36 13.80
C GLN A 326 9.73 10.09 13.36
N ARG A 327 8.75 10.03 14.28
CA ARG A 327 7.35 9.69 13.94
C ARG A 327 6.64 10.67 13.00
N THR A 328 7.15 11.88 12.83
CA THR A 328 6.65 12.85 11.84
C THR A 328 7.50 12.93 10.57
N LYS A 329 8.64 12.21 10.52
CA LYS A 329 9.61 12.21 9.42
C LYS A 329 9.65 10.89 8.65
N ASN A 330 9.21 9.80 9.26
CA ASN A 330 9.30 8.47 8.68
C ASN A 330 8.07 7.62 8.99
N LEU A 331 7.51 6.99 7.95
CA LEU A 331 6.28 6.21 8.03
C LEU A 331 6.41 4.97 8.92
N TYR A 332 7.59 4.34 9.01
CA TYR A 332 7.84 3.19 9.88
C TYR A 332 7.75 3.61 11.35
N TYR A 333 8.45 4.67 11.73
CA TYR A 333 8.42 5.19 13.11
C TYR A 333 7.03 5.74 13.47
N ASN A 334 6.31 6.31 12.50
CA ASN A 334 4.92 6.73 12.66
C ASN A 334 4.02 5.52 13.01
N ALA A 335 4.12 4.42 12.26
CA ALA A 335 3.37 3.19 12.50
C ALA A 335 3.68 2.57 13.88
N ILE A 336 4.96 2.49 14.26
CA ILE A 336 5.36 1.98 15.58
C ILE A 336 4.83 2.87 16.70
N SER A 337 4.81 4.19 16.50
CA SER A 337 4.26 5.14 17.47
C SER A 337 2.74 4.97 17.62
N PHE A 338 2.02 4.71 16.51
CA PHE A 338 0.60 4.35 16.55
C PHE A 338 0.35 3.09 17.37
N ILE A 339 1.14 2.02 17.16
CA ILE A 339 1.04 0.80 17.97
C ILE A 339 1.21 1.11 19.45
N ARG A 340 2.22 1.90 19.84
CA ARG A 340 2.47 2.25 21.25
C ARG A 340 1.36 3.08 21.87
N MET A 341 0.66 3.87 21.06
CA MET A 341 -0.49 4.64 21.50
C MET A 341 -1.71 3.74 21.77
N VAL A 342 -1.97 2.75 20.89
CA VAL A 342 -3.19 1.93 20.98
C VAL A 342 -3.05 0.63 21.76
N LYS A 343 -1.85 0.02 21.79
CA LYS A 343 -1.56 -1.23 22.50
C LYS A 343 -0.83 -0.94 23.81
N LYS A 344 -1.30 -1.58 24.89
CA LYS A 344 -0.68 -1.50 26.21
C LYS A 344 0.20 -2.72 26.47
N GLY A 345 1.20 -2.54 27.32
CA GLY A 345 2.12 -3.60 27.75
C GLY A 345 3.44 -3.58 26.98
N PRO A 346 4.33 -4.55 27.26
CA PRO A 346 5.61 -4.67 26.59
C PRO A 346 5.48 -4.91 25.08
N PHE A 347 6.22 -4.16 24.26
CA PHE A 347 6.14 -4.23 22.80
C PHE A 347 6.34 -5.65 22.24
N LYS A 348 7.27 -6.42 22.80
CA LYS A 348 7.53 -7.81 22.42
C LYS A 348 6.34 -8.76 22.60
N GLU A 349 5.39 -8.43 23.48
CA GLU A 349 4.24 -9.30 23.79
C GLU A 349 3.09 -9.10 22.80
N HIS A 350 2.83 -7.85 22.42
CA HIS A 350 1.72 -7.52 21.53
C HIS A 350 2.14 -7.32 20.06
N SER A 351 3.45 -7.21 19.79
CA SER A 351 4.02 -7.02 18.45
C SER A 351 5.34 -7.80 18.27
N PRO A 352 5.36 -9.13 18.48
CA PRO A 352 6.58 -9.94 18.46
C PRO A 352 7.29 -9.94 17.09
N ILE A 353 6.56 -9.97 15.96
CA ILE A 353 7.19 -9.97 14.63
C ILE A 353 7.98 -8.67 14.40
N LEU A 354 7.40 -7.51 14.71
CA LEU A 354 8.10 -6.22 14.61
C LEU A 354 9.27 -6.12 15.60
N PHE A 355 9.13 -6.73 16.78
CA PHE A 355 10.23 -6.82 17.76
C PHE A 355 11.39 -7.66 17.22
N ASP A 356 11.11 -8.79 16.59
CA ASP A 356 12.12 -9.64 15.96
C ASP A 356 12.79 -8.94 14.77
N VAL A 357 12.01 -8.23 13.95
CA VAL A 357 12.54 -7.41 12.84
C VAL A 357 13.52 -6.34 13.35
N ALA A 358 13.31 -5.79 14.55
CA ALA A 358 14.22 -4.83 15.16
C ALA A 358 15.64 -5.40 15.42
N SER A 359 15.78 -6.73 15.48
CA SER A 359 17.09 -7.40 15.61
C SER A 359 17.85 -7.55 14.29
N THR A 360 17.22 -7.18 13.16
CA THR A 360 17.83 -7.27 11.83
C THR A 360 19.05 -6.34 11.72
N LYS A 361 20.10 -6.80 11.05
CA LYS A 361 21.39 -6.09 10.97
C LYS A 361 21.30 -4.70 10.33
N ASN A 362 20.48 -4.54 9.28
CA ASN A 362 20.38 -3.30 8.52
C ASN A 362 19.02 -3.17 7.82
N TRP A 363 18.68 -1.96 7.39
CA TRP A 363 17.39 -1.66 6.77
C TRP A 363 17.23 -2.29 5.38
N GLU A 364 18.31 -2.53 4.64
CA GLU A 364 18.26 -3.20 3.34
C GLU A 364 17.69 -4.62 3.48
N LYS A 365 18.09 -5.35 4.54
CA LYS A 365 17.52 -6.65 4.87
C LYS A 365 16.08 -6.53 5.35
N VAL A 366 15.73 -5.48 6.11
CA VAL A 366 14.34 -5.21 6.51
C VAL A 366 13.46 -5.01 5.29
N VAL A 367 13.83 -4.15 4.34
CA VAL A 367 13.07 -3.91 3.10
C VAL A 367 12.92 -5.20 2.29
N LYS A 368 14.01 -5.95 2.05
CA LYS A 368 13.95 -7.24 1.34
C LYS A 368 13.01 -8.22 2.03
N GLY A 369 13.07 -8.31 3.37
CA GLY A 369 12.21 -9.17 4.17
C GLY A 369 10.74 -8.75 4.12
N MET A 370 10.45 -7.46 4.29
CA MET A 370 9.10 -6.91 4.28
C MET A 370 8.42 -7.04 2.93
N LEU A 371 9.15 -6.86 1.81
CA LEU A 371 8.62 -7.10 0.47
C LEU A 371 8.29 -8.58 0.23
N LYS A 372 9.17 -9.51 0.65
CA LYS A 372 8.88 -10.95 0.59
C LYS A 372 7.67 -11.31 1.44
N MET A 373 7.57 -10.74 2.63
CA MET A 373 6.45 -10.94 3.54
C MET A 373 5.16 -10.36 2.94
N TYR A 374 5.20 -9.20 2.29
CA TYR A 374 4.04 -8.62 1.60
C TYR A 374 3.51 -9.55 0.51
N TYR A 375 4.41 -10.10 -0.32
CA TYR A 375 4.02 -11.05 -1.35
C TYR A 375 3.40 -12.32 -0.75
N GLY A 376 3.94 -12.84 0.35
CA GLY A 376 3.46 -14.06 1.01
C GLY A 376 2.16 -13.90 1.81
N GLU A 377 2.06 -12.84 2.62
CA GLU A 377 0.98 -12.66 3.60
C GLU A 377 -0.15 -11.75 3.09
N VAL A 378 0.08 -10.96 2.05
CA VAL A 378 -0.95 -10.14 1.40
C VAL A 378 -1.28 -10.72 0.04
N LEU A 379 -0.38 -10.62 -0.95
CA LEU A 379 -0.70 -10.93 -2.35
C LEU A 379 -0.94 -12.43 -2.63
N SER A 380 -0.42 -13.32 -1.78
CA SER A 380 -0.62 -14.77 -1.89
C SER A 380 -1.72 -15.31 -0.98
N LYS A 381 -2.41 -14.44 -0.24
CA LYS A 381 -3.32 -14.83 0.83
C LYS A 381 -4.77 -14.63 0.41
N PHE A 382 -5.47 -15.72 0.09
CA PHE A 382 -6.86 -15.67 -0.38
C PHE A 382 -7.79 -14.79 0.48
N PRO A 383 -7.84 -14.91 1.82
CA PRO A 383 -8.67 -14.06 2.65
C PRO A 383 -8.46 -12.56 2.46
N VAL A 384 -7.24 -12.15 2.07
CA VAL A 384 -6.85 -10.75 1.85
C VAL A 384 -7.21 -10.28 0.44
N VAL A 385 -6.81 -11.02 -0.59
CA VAL A 385 -6.97 -10.59 -2.00
C VAL A 385 -8.31 -10.96 -2.63
N GLN A 386 -9.17 -11.76 -1.98
CA GLN A 386 -10.51 -12.08 -2.48
C GLN A 386 -11.44 -10.86 -2.70
N HIS A 387 -11.09 -9.71 -2.13
CA HIS A 387 -11.80 -8.45 -2.27
C HIS A 387 -11.14 -7.49 -3.27
N PHE A 388 -10.03 -7.89 -3.89
CA PHE A 388 -9.44 -7.17 -5.01
C PHE A 388 -10.17 -7.56 -6.29
N TYR A 389 -10.88 -6.63 -6.92
CA TYR A 389 -11.66 -6.90 -8.15
C TYR A 389 -10.91 -6.36 -9.36
N PHE A 390 -11.23 -6.92 -10.52
CA PHE A 390 -10.44 -6.78 -11.74
C PHE A 390 -11.26 -6.05 -12.80
N GLY A 391 -10.77 -4.88 -13.20
CA GLY A 391 -11.30 -4.11 -14.34
C GLY A 391 -10.83 -4.69 -15.68
N GLY A 392 -11.11 -3.97 -16.77
CA GLY A 392 -10.61 -4.34 -18.09
C GLY A 392 -9.33 -3.60 -18.49
N VAL A 393 -9.10 -2.40 -17.95
CA VAL A 393 -7.94 -1.57 -18.32
C VAL A 393 -6.85 -1.60 -17.24
N PHE A 394 -7.16 -1.23 -16.00
CA PHE A 394 -6.12 -1.00 -14.99
C PHE A 394 -5.56 -2.27 -14.37
N TYR A 395 -6.44 -3.20 -14.00
CA TYR A 395 -6.04 -4.44 -13.35
C TYR A 395 -6.78 -5.63 -13.97
N PRO A 396 -6.45 -6.00 -15.23
CA PRO A 396 -7.16 -7.06 -15.92
C PRO A 396 -6.77 -8.46 -15.44
N TRP A 397 -7.77 -9.35 -15.41
CA TRP A 397 -7.60 -10.79 -15.17
C TRP A 397 -7.13 -11.53 -16.43
N ILE A 398 -5.97 -11.10 -16.94
CA ILE A 398 -5.36 -11.54 -18.19
C ILE A 398 -3.94 -12.03 -17.89
N ASP A 399 -3.55 -13.16 -18.46
CA ASP A 399 -2.21 -13.73 -18.31
C ASP A 399 -1.14 -12.82 -18.95
N CYS A 400 -0.05 -12.58 -18.22
CA CYS A 400 1.00 -11.66 -18.65
C CYS A 400 1.80 -12.14 -19.87
N GLN A 401 1.82 -13.45 -20.16
CA GLN A 401 2.66 -14.02 -21.22
C GLN A 401 1.92 -14.13 -22.56
N ASN A 402 0.66 -14.54 -22.53
CA ASN A 402 -0.08 -14.87 -23.75
C ASN A 402 -1.35 -14.04 -23.96
N ASN A 403 -1.66 -13.08 -23.07
CA ASN A 403 -2.83 -12.21 -23.14
C ASN A 403 -4.19 -12.95 -23.11
N SER A 404 -4.23 -14.21 -22.68
CA SER A 404 -5.49 -14.95 -22.52
C SER A 404 -6.18 -14.61 -21.20
N ILE A 405 -7.50 -14.78 -21.16
CA ILE A 405 -8.27 -14.68 -19.92
C ILE A 405 -7.88 -15.85 -19.01
N LEU A 406 -7.55 -15.53 -17.75
CA LEU A 406 -7.17 -16.53 -16.76
C LEU A 406 -8.41 -17.27 -16.20
N PRO A 407 -8.29 -18.57 -15.85
CA PRO A 407 -9.38 -19.32 -15.23
C PRO A 407 -9.70 -18.78 -13.83
N SER A 408 -10.95 -18.95 -13.40
CA SER A 408 -11.48 -18.56 -12.09
C SER A 408 -12.46 -19.63 -11.60
N SER A 409 -12.46 -19.95 -10.30
CA SER A 409 -13.30 -21.00 -9.70
C SER A 409 -14.76 -20.55 -9.44
N GLU A 410 -15.30 -19.67 -10.29
CA GLU A 410 -16.65 -19.13 -10.15
C GLU A 410 -17.70 -20.24 -10.30
N GLY A 411 -18.60 -20.39 -9.32
CA GLY A 411 -19.70 -21.36 -9.39
C GLY A 411 -19.32 -22.83 -9.18
N GLU A 412 -18.04 -23.16 -8.97
CA GLU A 412 -17.64 -24.49 -8.52
C GLU A 412 -18.03 -24.68 -7.04
N ASN A 413 -18.83 -25.70 -6.75
CA ASN A 413 -19.37 -25.96 -5.41
C ASN A 413 -18.26 -26.09 -4.35
N LEU A 414 -18.19 -25.10 -3.45
CA LEU A 414 -17.30 -25.00 -2.28
C LEU A 414 -17.61 -26.04 -1.19
N LYS A 415 -17.61 -27.34 -1.52
CA LYS A 415 -17.78 -28.43 -0.54
C LYS A 415 -16.47 -28.87 0.13
N ASP A 416 -15.31 -28.48 -0.41
CA ASP A 416 -14.02 -29.03 0.06
C ASP A 416 -13.28 -28.17 1.09
N ASP A 417 -13.55 -26.86 1.19
CA ASP A 417 -12.87 -26.00 2.18
C ASP A 417 -13.29 -26.33 3.63
N ASN A 418 -14.52 -26.79 3.85
CA ASN A 418 -14.98 -27.26 5.17
C ASN A 418 -14.42 -28.63 5.56
N MET A 419 -13.88 -29.41 4.61
CA MET A 419 -13.33 -30.74 4.88
C MET A 419 -11.84 -30.67 5.28
N MET A 420 -11.10 -29.66 4.79
CA MET A 420 -9.75 -29.34 5.27
C MET A 420 -9.75 -28.73 6.69
N LEU A 421 -10.79 -27.96 7.03
CA LEU A 421 -11.00 -27.42 8.39
C LEU A 421 -11.41 -28.49 9.43
N LYS A 422 -12.00 -29.62 9.00
CA LYS A 422 -12.39 -30.73 9.91
C LYS A 422 -11.31 -31.79 10.09
N LYS A 423 -10.38 -31.97 9.14
CA LYS A 423 -9.26 -32.92 9.28
C LYS A 423 -8.04 -32.36 10.05
N SER A 424 -8.03 -31.08 10.40
CA SER A 424 -6.97 -30.44 11.18
C SER A 424 -7.19 -30.46 12.70
N ASN A 425 -8.32 -31.00 13.19
CA ASN A 425 -8.68 -30.98 14.62
C ASN A 425 -8.13 -32.15 15.47
N SER A 426 -6.98 -32.72 15.09
CA SER A 426 -6.23 -33.60 15.99
C SER A 426 -4.73 -33.50 15.71
N GLY A 427 -4.10 -32.44 16.19
CA GLY A 427 -2.64 -32.30 16.17
C GLY A 427 -2.19 -30.87 16.40
N SER A 428 -1.54 -30.65 17.56
CA SER A 428 -1.04 -29.36 18.08
C SER A 428 -0.69 -28.34 16.99
N TYR A 429 -1.50 -27.27 16.90
CA TYR A 429 -1.35 -26.15 15.97
C TYR A 429 0.01 -25.45 16.08
N SER A 430 0.68 -25.53 17.24
CA SER A 430 1.99 -24.89 17.48
C SER A 430 3.10 -25.43 16.59
N ASN A 431 3.17 -26.75 16.39
CA ASN A 431 4.28 -27.37 15.66
C ASN A 431 4.16 -27.21 14.13
N ARG A 432 2.94 -27.08 13.60
CA ARG A 432 2.74 -26.89 12.14
C ARG A 432 3.03 -25.46 11.70
N TYR A 433 2.64 -24.46 12.48
CA TYR A 433 2.95 -23.06 12.17
C TYR A 433 4.44 -22.76 12.34
N GLN A 434 5.09 -23.26 13.40
CA GLN A 434 6.55 -23.16 13.51
C GLN A 434 7.27 -23.93 12.39
N ASN A 435 6.74 -25.07 11.92
CA ASN A 435 7.31 -25.75 10.76
C ASN A 435 6.99 -25.05 9.43
N GLU A 436 5.88 -24.34 9.28
CA GLU A 436 5.56 -23.54 8.08
C GLU A 436 6.34 -22.23 8.06
N VAL A 437 6.55 -21.58 9.20
CA VAL A 437 7.42 -20.40 9.36
C VAL A 437 8.89 -20.81 9.22
N ASN A 438 9.31 -21.94 9.81
CA ASN A 438 10.68 -22.45 9.66
C ASN A 438 10.93 -23.04 8.26
N SER A 439 9.94 -23.67 7.61
CA SER A 439 9.99 -24.08 6.19
C SER A 439 10.00 -22.85 5.26
N THR A 440 9.24 -21.81 5.62
CA THR A 440 9.27 -20.49 4.97
C THR A 440 10.64 -19.82 5.13
N MET A 441 11.35 -20.10 6.23
CA MET A 441 12.70 -19.62 6.52
C MET A 441 13.84 -20.58 6.06
N SER A 442 13.56 -21.80 5.57
CA SER A 442 14.64 -22.75 5.22
C SER A 442 14.45 -23.57 3.93
N GLY A 443 13.22 -23.78 3.43
CA GLY A 443 12.94 -24.76 2.36
C GLY A 443 12.41 -24.22 1.04
N SER A 444 12.15 -22.91 0.92
CA SER A 444 11.58 -22.29 -0.31
C SER A 444 12.27 -20.99 -0.73
N PHE A 445 13.55 -20.85 -0.37
CA PHE A 445 14.35 -19.66 -0.67
C PHE A 445 14.49 -19.40 -2.18
N SER A 446 14.69 -20.45 -2.99
CA SER A 446 14.94 -20.32 -4.43
C SER A 446 13.74 -19.76 -5.24
N LYS A 447 12.50 -20.19 -4.96
CA LYS A 447 11.30 -19.71 -5.69
C LYS A 447 10.91 -18.27 -5.33
N ARG A 448 11.17 -17.83 -4.10
CA ARG A 448 10.84 -16.47 -3.62
C ARG A 448 11.90 -15.44 -3.97
N GLU A 449 13.11 -15.89 -4.24
CA GLU A 449 14.16 -15.08 -4.87
C GLU A 449 13.76 -14.71 -6.30
N THR A 450 13.09 -15.61 -7.03
CA THR A 450 12.54 -15.32 -8.37
C THR A 450 11.49 -14.20 -8.35
N ASP A 451 10.61 -14.15 -7.33
CA ASP A 451 9.57 -13.12 -7.22
C ASP A 451 10.11 -11.78 -6.70
N LEU A 452 11.09 -11.80 -5.78
CA LEU A 452 11.85 -10.60 -5.43
C LEU A 452 12.66 -10.09 -6.64
N ASN A 453 13.23 -10.99 -7.45
CA ASN A 453 13.91 -10.64 -8.69
C ASN A 453 12.96 -10.15 -9.79
N LYS A 454 11.65 -10.45 -9.74
CA LYS A 454 10.66 -9.77 -10.61
C LYS A 454 10.42 -8.33 -10.15
N LEU A 455 10.38 -8.09 -8.84
CA LEU A 455 10.23 -6.75 -8.25
C LEU A 455 11.49 -5.88 -8.40
N ILE A 456 12.67 -6.48 -8.31
CA ILE A 456 13.99 -5.80 -8.29
C ILE A 456 14.73 -5.91 -9.63
N GLY A 457 14.57 -7.01 -10.36
CA GLY A 457 15.50 -7.49 -11.39
C GLY A 457 15.14 -7.22 -12.86
N ASN A 458 14.09 -6.45 -13.18
CA ASN A 458 13.87 -5.98 -14.56
C ASN A 458 14.81 -4.84 -14.99
N ARG A 459 15.74 -4.43 -14.13
CA ARG A 459 16.74 -3.39 -14.42
C ARG A 459 18.02 -3.92 -15.08
N SER A 460 18.18 -5.24 -15.23
CA SER A 460 19.44 -5.87 -15.63
C SER A 460 19.58 -6.17 -17.12
N ASN A 461 18.51 -6.14 -17.92
CA ASN A 461 18.59 -6.45 -19.36
C ASN A 461 18.96 -5.20 -20.18
N ARG A 462 20.18 -4.69 -20.00
CA ARG A 462 20.86 -3.85 -20.99
C ARG A 462 22.11 -4.57 -21.49
N GLY A 463 22.00 -5.10 -22.71
CA GLY A 463 23.11 -5.34 -23.65
C GLY A 463 24.24 -6.27 -23.19
N GLY A 464 24.23 -7.50 -23.68
CA GLY A 464 25.39 -8.39 -23.65
C GLY A 464 25.13 -9.67 -24.43
N ASN A 465 25.64 -9.75 -25.65
CA ASN A 465 25.61 -10.94 -26.50
C ASN A 465 26.51 -12.05 -25.92
N ASN A 466 26.03 -13.27 -26.09
CA ASN A 466 26.74 -14.55 -26.25
C ASN A 466 27.50 -15.24 -25.09
N ASP A 467 27.10 -16.53 -25.00
CA ASP A 467 27.92 -17.75 -24.93
C ASP A 467 28.27 -18.39 -23.57
N ARG A 468 27.72 -19.60 -23.42
CA ARG A 468 28.24 -20.86 -22.85
C ARG A 468 29.13 -20.79 -21.61
N PHE A 469 28.74 -21.47 -20.53
CA PHE A 469 29.59 -22.36 -19.70
C PHE A 469 28.64 -23.23 -18.83
N THR A 470 28.40 -24.49 -19.22
CA THR A 470 28.92 -25.74 -18.60
C THR A 470 28.69 -25.89 -17.09
N GLU A 471 27.94 -26.94 -16.74
CA GLU A 471 27.84 -27.52 -15.40
C GLU A 471 29.22 -27.78 -14.79
N VAL A 472 29.50 -27.17 -13.65
CA VAL A 472 30.48 -27.68 -12.69
C VAL A 472 29.82 -27.72 -11.32
N THR A 473 29.57 -28.94 -10.88
CA THR A 473 29.11 -29.31 -9.54
C THR A 473 30.25 -29.10 -8.53
N THR A 474 30.06 -28.24 -7.53
CA THR A 474 30.90 -28.25 -6.33
C THR A 474 30.06 -28.13 -5.06
N LYS A 475 30.34 -29.07 -4.16
CA LYS A 475 29.70 -29.35 -2.87
C LYS A 475 29.98 -28.23 -1.85
N ALA A 476 29.00 -27.99 -0.99
CA ALA A 476 29.11 -27.16 0.21
C ALA A 476 30.09 -27.76 1.25
N PRO A 477 30.79 -26.92 2.02
CA PRO A 477 31.30 -27.31 3.33
C PRO A 477 30.78 -26.36 4.43
N TRP A 478 29.87 -26.84 5.27
CA TRP A 478 29.64 -26.28 6.61
C TRP A 478 29.71 -27.43 7.62
N SER A 479 30.86 -27.55 8.28
CA SER A 479 31.00 -28.26 9.55
C SER A 479 32.21 -27.72 10.31
N ARG A 480 32.00 -26.63 11.05
CA ARG A 480 32.30 -26.45 12.48
C ARG A 480 32.24 -24.98 12.87
#